data_AF-A0A7C1BJV0-F1
#
_entry.id   AF-A0A7C1BJV0-F1
#
_cell.length_a   1.000
_cell.length_b   1.000
_cell.length_c   1.000
_cell.angle_alpha   90.00
_cell.angle_beta   90.00
_cell.angle_gamma   90.00
#
_symmetry.space_group_name_H-M   'P 1'
#
loop_
_entity.id
_entity.type
_entity.pdbx_description
1 polymer ?
#
loop_
_entity_poly.entity_id
_entity_poly.type
_entity_poly.pdbx_seq_one_letter_code
_entity_poly.pdbx_strand_id
1 'polypeptide(L)'
;MAKFKVIVSDPENGKSKMVELEETRAVPLIGRKIGEIIDGSVVGLPAHKLQITGGSDKDGFPMRPNVHGGVRRRVILGGGVGFNPRGKGERKRKTVRGNVITDEIVQINMKIVEKPKQAKMAKEKKKKEEKEEEISEKPTEKPD
;
A
#
# COMPACT_ATOMS: atom_id res chain seq x y z
N MET A 1 3.42 -11.61 -20.12
CA MET A 1 3.32 -12.07 -18.72
C MET A 1 3.16 -10.85 -17.84
N ALA A 2 2.22 -10.83 -16.88
CA ALA A 2 2.10 -9.71 -15.96
C ALA A 2 3.42 -9.56 -15.19
N LYS A 3 4.08 -8.41 -15.31
CA LYS A 3 5.42 -8.21 -14.72
C LYS A 3 5.34 -8.02 -13.20
N PHE A 4 4.27 -7.39 -12.71
CA PHE A 4 4.13 -7.07 -11.29
C PHE A 4 2.72 -7.36 -10.77
N LYS A 5 2.65 -7.96 -9.58
CA LYS A 5 1.45 -7.99 -8.74
C LYS A 5 1.48 -6.78 -7.81
N VAL A 6 0.58 -5.82 -8.01
CA VAL A 6 0.49 -4.64 -7.17
C VAL A 6 -0.63 -4.81 -6.15
N ILE A 7 -0.29 -4.71 -4.88
CA ILE A 7 -1.27 -4.67 -3.79
C ILE A 7 -1.49 -3.21 -3.42
N VAL A 8 -2.69 -2.72 -3.68
CA VAL A 8 -3.13 -1.38 -3.30
C VAL A 8 -3.95 -1.48 -2.03
N SER A 9 -3.43 -0.91 -0.94
CA SER A 9 -4.11 -0.87 0.35
C SER A 9 -4.76 0.50 0.58
N ASP A 10 -6.01 0.46 1.03
CA ASP A 10 -6.83 1.63 1.28
C ASP A 10 -6.99 1.82 2.80
N PRO A 11 -6.21 2.72 3.45
CA PRO A 11 -6.08 2.76 4.90
C PRO A 11 -7.37 3.16 5.63
N GLU A 12 -8.26 3.92 4.97
CA GLU A 12 -9.53 4.32 5.58
C GLU A 12 -10.56 3.19 5.65
N ASN A 13 -10.53 2.28 4.67
CA ASN A 13 -11.50 1.21 4.55
C ASN A 13 -10.93 -0.12 5.06
N GLY A 14 -9.62 -0.19 5.33
CA GLY A 14 -8.91 -1.40 5.73
C GLY A 14 -8.85 -2.49 4.64
N LYS A 15 -9.31 -2.19 3.42
CA LYS A 15 -9.37 -3.14 2.32
C LYS A 15 -8.13 -3.03 1.44
N SER A 16 -7.68 -4.16 0.93
CA SER A 16 -6.60 -4.22 -0.06
C SER A 16 -7.10 -4.91 -1.33
N LYS A 17 -6.69 -4.39 -2.48
CA LYS A 17 -7.00 -4.98 -3.79
C LYS A 17 -5.70 -5.36 -4.49
N MET A 18 -5.72 -6.51 -5.16
CA MET A 18 -4.64 -6.95 -6.03
C MET A 18 -4.96 -6.49 -7.45
N VAL A 19 -3.98 -5.88 -8.11
CA VAL A 19 -4.04 -5.47 -9.51
C VAL A 19 -2.83 -6.05 -10.22
N GLU A 20 -3.07 -6.79 -11.29
CA GLU A 20 -2.00 -7.32 -12.14
C GLU A 20 -1.63 -6.26 -13.19
N LEU A 21 -0.34 -5.94 -13.27
CA LEU A 21 0.16 -4.98 -14.25
C LEU A 21 0.82 -5.69 -15.44
N GLU A 22 0.37 -5.32 -16.63
CA GLU A 22 1.02 -5.65 -17.90
C GLU A 22 2.29 -4.81 -18.11
N GLU A 23 3.18 -5.27 -18.99
CA GLU A 23 4.51 -4.70 -19.23
C GLU A 23 4.52 -3.20 -19.55
N THR A 24 3.53 -2.71 -20.28
CA THR A 24 3.43 -1.29 -20.67
C THR A 24 3.23 -0.36 -19.47
N ARG A 25 2.44 -0.79 -18.48
CA ARG A 25 2.18 -0.04 -17.24
C ARG A 25 3.25 -0.25 -16.17
N ALA A 26 4.11 -1.25 -16.35
CA ALA A 26 5.19 -1.59 -15.43
C ALA A 26 6.42 -0.68 -15.58
N VAL A 27 6.71 -0.18 -16.78
CA VAL A 27 7.89 0.66 -17.09
C VAL A 27 8.05 1.86 -16.14
N PRO A 28 6.99 2.64 -15.83
CA PRO A 28 7.13 3.83 -14.98
C PRO A 28 7.45 3.52 -13.50
N LEU A 29 7.24 2.28 -13.06
CA LEU A 29 7.51 1.85 -11.69
C LEU A 29 8.97 1.43 -11.49
N ILE A 30 9.64 1.02 -12.56
CA ILE A 30 11.05 0.61 -12.51
C ILE A 30 11.92 1.84 -12.24
N GLY A 31 12.87 1.72 -11.32
CA GLY A 31 13.75 2.82 -10.91
C GLY A 31 13.19 3.71 -9.80
N ARG A 32 11.90 3.57 -9.44
CA ARG A 32 11.29 4.29 -8.33
C ARG A 32 11.76 3.74 -6.98
N LYS A 33 11.72 4.59 -5.96
CA LYS A 33 12.16 4.23 -4.60
C LYS A 33 10.98 3.96 -3.68
N ILE A 34 11.21 3.12 -2.67
CA ILE A 34 10.28 2.99 -1.54
C ILE A 34 10.12 4.34 -0.85
N GLY A 35 8.87 4.70 -0.56
CA GLY A 35 8.48 5.97 0.06
C GLY A 35 8.03 7.03 -0.94
N GLU A 36 8.30 6.83 -2.23
CA GLU A 36 7.92 7.76 -3.29
C GLU A 36 6.41 7.72 -3.58
N ILE A 37 5.86 8.88 -3.94
CA ILE A 37 4.45 9.06 -4.29
C ILE A 37 4.31 9.06 -5.81
N ILE A 38 3.40 8.24 -6.31
CA ILE A 38 3.13 8.02 -7.74
C ILE A 38 1.63 8.20 -7.98
N ASP A 39 1.29 8.65 -9.18
CA ASP A 39 -0.10 8.72 -9.62
C ASP A 39 -0.72 7.34 -9.82
N GLY A 40 -1.91 7.14 -9.23
CA GLY A 40 -2.67 5.89 -9.29
C GLY A 40 -3.16 5.52 -10.69
N SER A 41 -3.04 6.41 -11.67
CA SER A 41 -3.34 6.15 -13.08
C SER A 41 -2.57 4.94 -13.63
N VAL A 42 -1.35 4.72 -13.12
CA VAL A 42 -0.51 3.56 -13.50
C VAL A 42 -1.17 2.23 -13.13
N VAL A 43 -1.94 2.20 -12.04
CA VAL A 43 -2.58 1.01 -11.47
C VAL A 43 -4.10 0.98 -11.76
N GLY A 44 -4.59 1.86 -12.65
CA GLY A 44 -6.00 1.94 -13.01
C GLY A 44 -6.90 2.59 -11.96
N LEU A 45 -6.31 3.32 -11.00
CA LEU A 45 -7.01 4.15 -10.01
C LEU A 45 -6.76 5.64 -10.30
N PRO A 46 -7.44 6.21 -11.30
CA PRO A 46 -7.24 7.60 -11.67
C PRO A 46 -7.54 8.53 -10.48
N ALA A 47 -6.82 9.64 -10.43
CA ALA A 47 -6.94 10.71 -9.42
C ALA A 47 -6.62 10.32 -7.96
N HIS A 48 -6.02 9.15 -7.72
CA HIS A 48 -5.48 8.77 -6.41
C HIS A 48 -3.96 8.95 -6.38
N LYS A 49 -3.41 9.37 -5.25
CA LYS A 49 -1.95 9.31 -5.02
C LYS A 49 -1.60 8.07 -4.22
N LEU A 50 -0.68 7.27 -4.77
CA LEU A 50 -0.20 6.03 -4.19
C LEU A 50 1.23 6.20 -3.70
N GLN A 51 1.54 5.72 -2.51
CA GLN A 51 2.90 5.65 -1.99
C GLN A 51 3.40 4.21 -2.03
N ILE A 52 4.61 4.00 -2.55
CA ILE A 52 5.28 2.69 -2.49
C ILE A 52 5.72 2.45 -1.05
N THR A 53 5.22 1.38 -0.42
CA THR A 53 5.60 1.03 0.95
C THR A 53 6.64 -0.09 1.00
N GLY A 54 6.68 -0.95 -0.01
CA GLY A 54 7.65 -2.04 -0.10
C GLY A 54 7.35 -3.01 -1.23
N GLY A 55 7.95 -4.19 -1.15
CA GLY A 55 7.77 -5.24 -2.15
C GLY A 55 8.58 -6.49 -1.82
N SER A 56 8.43 -7.49 -2.68
CA SER A 56 9.09 -8.79 -2.57
C SER A 56 9.71 -9.20 -3.91
N ASP A 57 10.94 -9.68 -3.82
CA ASP A 57 11.70 -10.27 -4.92
C ASP A 57 11.12 -11.64 -5.33
N LYS A 58 11.49 -12.16 -6.50
CA LYS A 58 11.10 -13.49 -7.00
C LYS A 58 11.43 -14.63 -6.03
N ASP A 59 12.54 -14.51 -5.31
CA ASP A 59 12.97 -15.51 -4.32
C ASP A 59 12.38 -15.24 -2.91
N GLY A 60 11.43 -14.31 -2.79
CA GLY A 60 10.77 -13.98 -1.53
C GLY A 60 11.58 -13.09 -0.59
N PHE A 61 12.69 -12.50 -1.06
CA PHE A 61 13.42 -11.52 -0.26
C PHE A 61 12.65 -10.20 -0.18
N PRO A 62 12.41 -9.67 1.03
CA PRO A 62 11.70 -8.41 1.18
C PRO A 62 12.63 -7.23 0.82
N MET A 63 12.03 -6.18 0.26
CA MET A 63 12.70 -4.89 0.10
C MET A 63 12.82 -4.15 1.42
N ARG A 64 13.94 -3.46 1.62
CA ARG A 64 14.17 -2.65 2.83
C ARG A 64 14.57 -1.22 2.47
N PRO A 65 13.87 -0.19 2.98
CA PRO A 65 14.09 1.20 2.58
C PRO A 65 15.51 1.71 2.88
N ASN A 66 16.14 1.17 3.93
CA ASN A 66 17.48 1.58 4.37
C ASN A 66 18.61 1.02 3.49
N VAL A 67 18.33 0.05 2.61
CA VAL A 67 19.34 -0.55 1.72
C VAL A 67 19.20 0.11 0.36
N HIS A 68 20.24 0.83 -0.06
CA HIS A 68 20.21 1.57 -1.31
C HIS A 68 20.46 0.67 -2.52
N GLY A 69 19.78 1.00 -3.62
CA GLY A 69 19.97 0.38 -4.92
C GLY A 69 18.96 -0.74 -5.21
N GLY A 70 19.09 -1.35 -6.39
CA GLY A 70 18.21 -2.41 -6.85
C GLY A 70 18.74 -3.82 -6.61
N VAL A 71 19.86 -4.00 -5.91
CA VAL A 71 20.55 -5.29 -5.77
C VAL A 71 20.23 -5.98 -4.44
N ARG A 72 20.51 -7.29 -4.37
CA ARG A 72 20.48 -8.05 -3.12
C ARG A 72 21.74 -7.80 -2.31
N ARG A 73 21.58 -7.54 -1.01
CA ARG A 73 22.69 -7.34 -0.08
C ARG A 73 22.50 -8.20 1.16
N ARG A 74 23.58 -8.82 1.63
CA ARG A 74 23.61 -9.46 2.95
C ARG A 74 23.96 -8.43 4.01
N VAL A 75 23.03 -8.14 4.90
CA VAL A 75 23.18 -7.15 5.97
C VAL A 75 22.93 -7.79 7.32
N ILE A 76 23.60 -7.29 8.36
CA ILE A 76 23.36 -7.71 9.74
C ILE A 76 22.13 -6.96 10.24
N LEU A 77 21.05 -7.69 10.50
CA LEU A 77 19.80 -7.15 11.02
C LEU A 77 19.68 -7.46 12.50
N GLY A 78 19.26 -6.47 13.29
CA GLY A 78 18.81 -6.64 14.67
C GLY A 78 17.29 -6.70 14.82
N GLY A 79 16.53 -6.44 13.74
CA GLY A 79 15.08 -6.53 13.73
C GLY A 79 14.41 -5.79 12.56
N GLY A 80 13.08 -5.86 12.52
CA GLY A 80 12.24 -5.20 11.53
C GLY A 80 12.07 -5.99 10.23
N VAL A 81 12.03 -5.28 9.10
CA VAL A 81 11.74 -5.88 7.78
C VAL A 81 12.81 -6.94 7.41
N GLY A 82 12.35 -8.18 7.23
CA GLY A 82 13.19 -9.35 6.89
C GLY A 82 13.76 -10.13 8.08
N PHE A 83 13.69 -9.60 9.30
CA PHE A 83 14.15 -10.31 10.49
C PHE A 83 13.32 -9.99 11.72
N ASN A 84 12.64 -11.01 12.26
CA ASN A 84 11.96 -10.93 13.54
C ASN A 84 12.82 -11.66 14.60
N PRO A 85 13.54 -10.94 15.49
CA PRO A 85 14.38 -11.53 16.52
C PRO A 85 13.51 -12.20 17.59
N ARG A 86 13.95 -13.34 18.13
CA ARG A 86 13.26 -14.01 19.24
C ARG A 86 13.85 -13.62 20.59
N GLY A 87 15.14 -13.32 20.63
CA GLY A 87 15.86 -12.89 21.83
C GLY A 87 16.24 -11.41 21.79
N LYS A 88 16.32 -10.79 22.97
CA LYS A 88 16.85 -9.43 23.11
C LYS A 88 18.33 -9.41 22.69
N GLY A 89 18.68 -8.54 21.74
CA GLY A 89 20.05 -8.41 21.23
C GLY A 89 20.43 -9.41 20.13
N GLU A 90 19.50 -10.26 19.67
CA GLU A 90 19.78 -11.18 18.56
C GLU A 90 20.05 -10.40 17.26
N ARG A 91 21.17 -10.71 16.61
CA ARG A 91 21.52 -10.13 15.31
C ARG A 91 21.84 -11.27 14.35
N LYS A 92 21.22 -11.24 13.17
CA LYS A 92 21.47 -12.24 12.13
C LYS A 92 21.80 -11.58 10.80
N ARG A 93 22.80 -12.11 10.10
CA ARG A 93 23.12 -11.71 8.74
C ARG A 93 22.09 -12.35 7.80
N LYS A 94 21.28 -11.53 7.14
CA LYS A 94 20.25 -11.97 6.18
C LYS A 94 20.38 -11.23 4.87
N THR A 95 19.96 -11.87 3.79
CA THR A 95 19.83 -11.25 2.47
C THR A 95 18.53 -10.46 2.41
N VAL A 96 18.61 -9.21 1.95
CA VAL A 96 17.46 -8.35 1.68
C VAL A 96 17.64 -7.69 0.32
N ARG A 97 16.53 -7.24 -0.26
CA ARG A 97 16.52 -6.44 -1.48
C ARG A 97 16.64 -4.95 -1.12
N GLY A 98 17.30 -4.18 -1.97
CA GLY A 98 17.38 -2.73 -1.83
C GLY A 98 16.05 -2.02 -2.05
N ASN A 99 16.08 -0.69 -1.98
CA ASN A 99 14.92 0.18 -1.96
C ASN A 99 14.45 0.64 -3.36
N VAL A 100 15.18 0.30 -4.42
CA VAL A 100 14.82 0.64 -5.80
C VAL A 100 14.07 -0.52 -6.44
N ILE A 101 12.97 -0.20 -7.14
CA ILE A 101 12.19 -1.19 -7.88
C ILE A 101 12.95 -1.60 -9.16
N THR A 102 13.07 -2.90 -9.40
CA THR A 102 13.74 -3.50 -10.56
C THR A 102 12.86 -4.61 -11.13
N ASP A 103 13.15 -5.08 -12.35
CA ASP A 103 12.38 -6.12 -13.04
C ASP A 103 12.33 -7.48 -12.30
N GLU A 104 13.24 -7.72 -11.36
CA GLU A 104 13.28 -8.98 -10.59
C GLU A 104 12.23 -9.03 -9.46
N ILE A 105 11.58 -7.90 -9.17
CA ILE A 105 10.51 -7.84 -8.16
C ILE A 105 9.25 -8.47 -8.73
N VAL A 106 8.55 -9.23 -7.91
CA VAL A 106 7.27 -9.86 -8.31
C VAL A 106 6.08 -9.11 -7.72
N GLN A 107 6.21 -8.64 -6.48
CA GLN A 107 5.13 -7.98 -5.75
C GLN A 107 5.55 -6.59 -5.30
N ILE A 108 4.67 -5.61 -5.51
CA ILE A 108 4.83 -4.23 -5.02
C ILE A 108 3.65 -3.90 -4.11
N ASN A 109 3.94 -3.35 -2.93
CA ASN A 109 2.93 -2.89 -1.98
C ASN A 109 2.82 -1.37 -2.06
N MET A 110 1.59 -0.90 -2.22
CA MET A 110 1.26 0.52 -2.31
C MET A 110 0.17 0.89 -1.31
N LYS A 111 0.25 2.11 -0.79
CA LYS A 111 -0.75 2.70 0.11
C LYS A 111 -1.38 3.93 -0.54
N ILE A 112 -2.69 4.06 -0.47
CA ILE A 112 -3.38 5.30 -0.89
C ILE A 112 -3.11 6.39 0.15
N VAL A 113 -2.50 7.50 -0.29
CA VAL A 113 -2.19 8.67 0.57
C VAL A 113 -3.25 9.74 0.40
N GLU A 114 -3.63 10.06 -0.83
CA GLU A 114 -4.67 11.05 -1.12
C GLU A 114 -5.72 10.46 -2.04
N LYS A 115 -6.99 10.61 -1.64
CA LYS A 115 -8.16 10.33 -2.48
C LYS A 115 -8.64 11.62 -3.13
N PRO A 116 -9.16 11.57 -4.36
CA PRO A 116 -9.80 12.72 -4.97
C PRO A 116 -11.04 13.13 -4.17
N LYS A 117 -11.31 14.43 -4.11
CA LYS A 117 -12.35 15.08 -3.28
C LYS A 117 -13.77 14.48 -3.43
N GLN A 118 -14.08 13.78 -4.52
CA GLN A 118 -15.39 13.15 -4.73
C GLN A 118 -15.71 12.02 -3.73
N ALA A 119 -14.72 11.32 -3.19
CA ALA A 119 -14.97 10.24 -2.21
C ALA A 119 -15.29 10.78 -0.80
N LYS A 120 -14.82 11.99 -0.45
CA LYS A 120 -15.17 12.65 0.82
C LYS A 120 -16.64 13.06 0.81
N MET A 121 -17.15 13.55 -0.31
CA MET A 121 -18.56 13.93 -0.46
C MET A 121 -19.52 12.73 -0.39
N ALA A 122 -19.11 11.54 -0.87
CA ALA A 122 -19.93 10.32 -0.75
C ALA A 122 -19.98 9.78 0.69
N LYS A 123 -18.89 9.89 1.46
CA LYS A 123 -18.89 9.56 2.89
C LYS A 123 -19.67 10.59 3.72
N GLU A 124 -19.65 11.87 3.36
CA GLU A 124 -20.49 12.90 4.01
C GLU A 124 -21.97 12.78 3.66
N LYS A 125 -22.32 12.38 2.44
CA LYS A 125 -23.73 12.15 2.05
C LYS A 125 -24.33 10.94 2.74
N LYS A 126 -23.63 9.80 2.82
CA LYS A 126 -24.11 8.65 3.60
C LYS A 126 -24.26 8.93 5.10
N LYS A 127 -23.35 9.75 5.66
CA LYS A 127 -23.42 10.15 7.08
C LYS A 127 -24.46 11.23 7.37
N LYS A 128 -25.00 11.89 6.33
CA LYS A 128 -26.14 12.80 6.42
C LYS A 128 -27.47 12.07 6.19
N GLU A 129 -27.53 11.13 5.26
CA GLU A 129 -28.71 10.27 5.04
C GLU A 129 -28.99 9.37 6.26
N GLU A 130 -27.97 8.74 6.86
CA GLU A 130 -28.15 7.96 8.12
C GLU A 130 -28.57 8.84 9.31
N LYS A 131 -28.25 10.15 9.29
CA LYS A 131 -28.65 11.09 10.35
C LYS A 131 -30.04 11.68 10.14
N GLU A 132 -30.53 11.77 8.90
CA GLU A 132 -31.89 12.23 8.60
C GLU A 132 -32.91 11.09 8.78
N GLU A 133 -32.56 9.84 8.49
CA GLU A 133 -33.44 8.68 8.75
C GLU A 133 -33.64 8.45 10.27
N GLU A 134 -32.60 8.54 11.10
CA GLU A 134 -32.70 8.38 12.58
C GLU A 134 -33.53 9.48 13.27
N ILE A 135 -33.67 10.67 12.66
CA ILE A 135 -34.46 11.78 13.21
C ILE A 135 -35.95 11.63 12.83
N SER A 136 -36.26 10.91 11.75
CA SER A 136 -37.64 10.69 11.29
C SER A 136 -38.38 9.52 11.96
N GLU A 137 -37.66 8.60 12.63
CA GLU A 137 -38.24 7.39 13.24
C GLU A 137 -38.54 7.49 14.76
N LYS A 138 -38.45 8.67 15.40
CA LYS A 138 -38.96 8.85 16.78
C LYS A 138 -40.38 9.43 16.75
N PRO A 139 -41.45 8.64 17.00
CA PRO A 139 -42.80 9.17 17.09
C PRO A 139 -42.96 9.97 18.38
N THR A 140 -43.58 11.13 18.27
CA THR A 140 -44.17 11.89 19.38
C THR A 140 -45.22 11.03 20.09
N GLU A 141 -44.86 10.42 21.22
CA GLU A 141 -45.83 9.97 22.23
C GLU A 141 -46.18 11.17 23.13
N LYS A 142 -47.46 11.57 23.04
CA LYS A 142 -48.12 12.41 24.04
C LYS A 142 -48.16 11.67 25.38
N PRO A 143 -48.19 12.40 26.49
CA PRO A 143 -49.16 12.03 27.52
C PRO A 143 -50.04 13.20 27.96
N ASP A 144 -51.25 12.81 28.33
CA ASP A 144 -52.37 13.53 28.94
C ASP A 144 -52.03 14.34 30.22
#